data_AF-A0A2P5B3Z8-F1
#
_entry.id   AF-A0A2P5B3Z8-F1
#
_cell.length_a   1.000
_cell.length_b   1.000
_cell.length_c   1.000
_cell.angle_alpha   90.00
_cell.angle_beta   90.00
_cell.angle_gamma   90.00
#
_symmetry.space_group_name_H-M   'P 1'
#
loop_
_entity.id
_entity.type
_entity.pdbx_description
1 polymer ?
#
loop_
_entity_poly.entity_id
_entity_poly.type
_entity_poly.pdbx_seq_one_letter_code
_entity_poly.pdbx_strand_id
1 'polypeptide(L)'
;MVIFAVGGLLNATCGNATEIIIAIFALGQGKIEVVKYSLLGSILSNLLLVLGTSLFCGGIANLGREQKYDRRQADVNSSLLLLALLCHLLPMLFRYAGASAADLSTVDSSLHLSRASSIVMLIAYVAYLVFQYRKEDDNAVSEGAAVTGFWSGFARLIGMTVVIALLSEYVVQTIEDASDSWGLSVSFLSIILLPIVGNAAEHAGAIIFAFKNKLDITLGVALGSATQIAMFVVPLCVVIA
;
A
#
# COMPACT_ATOMS: atom_id res chain seq x y z
N MET A 1 20.84 15.17 1.63
CA MET A 1 19.40 15.36 1.89
C MET A 1 18.52 15.17 0.64
N VAL A 2 18.71 15.92 -0.46
CA VAL A 2 17.86 15.82 -1.67
C VAL A 2 17.91 14.43 -2.36
N ILE A 3 19.11 13.89 -2.61
CA ILE A 3 19.27 12.57 -3.28
C ILE A 3 18.68 11.42 -2.45
N PHE A 4 18.62 11.58 -1.12
CA PHE A 4 18.15 10.54 -0.21
C PHE A 4 16.65 10.59 0.05
N ALA A 5 16.05 11.79 0.06
CA ALA A 5 14.60 11.95 -0.01
C ALA A 5 14.04 11.31 -1.28
N VAL A 6 14.78 11.39 -2.39
CA VAL A 6 14.45 10.70 -3.65
C VAL A 6 14.51 9.18 -3.49
N GLY A 7 15.45 8.63 -2.71
CA GLY A 7 15.55 7.19 -2.44
C GLY A 7 14.37 6.64 -1.62
N GLY A 8 13.97 7.33 -0.55
CA GLY A 8 12.78 6.94 0.24
C GLY A 8 11.48 7.05 -0.57
N LEU A 9 11.37 8.10 -1.40
CA LEU A 9 10.22 8.28 -2.29
C LEU A 9 10.19 7.25 -3.42
N LEU A 10 11.35 6.87 -3.97
CA LEU A 10 11.48 5.78 -4.92
C LEU A 10 11.08 4.46 -4.29
N ASN A 11 11.55 4.15 -3.08
CA ASN A 11 11.15 2.93 -2.38
C ASN A 11 9.64 2.88 -2.15
N ALA A 12 9.05 4.00 -1.74
CA ALA A 12 7.61 4.10 -1.65
C ALA A 12 6.96 3.82 -3.03
N THR A 13 7.24 4.66 -4.02
CA THR A 13 6.57 4.59 -5.32
C THR A 13 6.78 3.24 -6.04
N CYS A 14 7.97 2.66 -5.96
CA CYS A 14 8.31 1.41 -6.62
C CYS A 14 7.82 0.17 -5.87
N GLY A 15 7.71 0.21 -4.54
CA GLY A 15 7.17 -0.89 -3.74
C GLY A 15 5.71 -1.14 -4.08
N ASN A 16 4.89 -0.09 -4.07
CA ASN A 16 3.47 -0.18 -4.42
C ASN A 16 3.16 0.28 -5.86
N ALA A 17 4.10 0.03 -6.79
CA ALA A 17 3.95 0.51 -8.17
C ALA A 17 2.72 -0.10 -8.85
N THR A 18 2.47 -1.40 -8.62
CA THR A 18 1.34 -2.12 -9.22
C THR A 18 0.01 -1.50 -8.81
N GLU A 19 -0.17 -1.22 -7.52
CA GLU A 19 -1.38 -0.64 -6.93
C GLU A 19 -1.60 0.77 -7.43
N ILE A 20 -0.54 1.59 -7.47
CA ILE A 20 -0.59 2.97 -7.97
C ILE A 20 -0.98 2.97 -9.45
N ILE A 21 -0.36 2.14 -10.27
CA ILE A 21 -0.60 2.09 -11.71
C ILE A 21 -2.03 1.62 -12.00
N ILE A 22 -2.49 0.54 -11.35
CA ILE A 22 -3.87 0.07 -11.47
C ILE A 22 -4.85 1.17 -11.06
N ALA A 23 -4.59 1.85 -9.94
CA ALA A 23 -5.44 2.93 -9.45
C ALA A 23 -5.50 4.11 -10.44
N ILE A 24 -4.39 4.52 -11.05
CA ILE A 24 -4.35 5.59 -12.05
C ILE A 24 -5.16 5.22 -13.30
N PHE A 25 -5.00 4.01 -13.84
CA PHE A 25 -5.78 3.57 -15.01
C PHE A 25 -7.27 3.45 -14.70
N ALA A 26 -7.61 2.90 -13.52
CA ALA A 26 -8.99 2.80 -13.08
C ALA A 26 -9.63 4.18 -12.86
N LEU A 27 -8.91 5.13 -12.26
CA LEU A 27 -9.36 6.53 -12.17
C LEU A 27 -9.55 7.16 -13.55
N GLY A 28 -8.60 6.97 -14.47
CA GLY A 28 -8.67 7.49 -15.84
C GLY A 28 -9.85 6.96 -16.65
N GLN A 29 -10.32 5.75 -16.34
CA GLN A 29 -11.51 5.14 -16.93
C GLN A 29 -12.79 5.40 -16.12
N GLY A 30 -12.73 6.21 -15.05
CA GLY A 30 -13.88 6.50 -14.18
C GLY A 30 -14.34 5.33 -13.29
N LYS A 31 -13.55 4.26 -13.20
CA LYS A 31 -13.85 3.05 -12.41
C LYS A 31 -13.50 3.24 -10.93
N ILE A 32 -14.18 4.19 -10.28
CA ILE A 32 -13.91 4.60 -8.88
C ILE A 32 -14.10 3.42 -7.90
N GLU A 33 -15.04 2.52 -8.17
CA GLU A 33 -15.25 1.33 -7.32
C GLU A 33 -14.03 0.42 -7.33
N VAL A 34 -13.45 0.17 -8.51
CA VAL A 34 -12.23 -0.65 -8.65
C VAL A 34 -11.09 -0.06 -7.82
N VAL A 35 -10.90 1.27 -7.87
CA VAL A 35 -9.88 1.98 -7.07
C VAL A 35 -10.11 1.82 -5.57
N LYS A 36 -11.34 2.06 -5.11
CA LYS A 36 -11.69 1.98 -3.68
C LYS A 36 -11.47 0.57 -3.14
N TYR A 37 -11.98 -0.43 -3.85
CA TYR A 37 -11.92 -1.81 -3.41
C TYR A 37 -10.52 -2.41 -3.55
N SER A 38 -9.75 -2.06 -4.60
CA SER A 38 -8.38 -2.56 -4.78
C SER A 38 -7.41 -2.02 -3.73
N LEU A 39 -7.46 -0.72 -3.43
CA LEU A 39 -6.58 -0.13 -2.42
C LEU A 39 -6.93 -0.61 -1.00
N LEU A 40 -8.23 -0.71 -0.68
CA LEU A 40 -8.68 -1.27 0.59
C LEU A 40 -8.29 -2.75 0.70
N GLY A 41 -8.47 -3.51 -0.38
CA GLY A 41 -8.07 -4.90 -0.46
C GLY A 41 -6.57 -5.10 -0.29
N SER A 42 -5.73 -4.21 -0.83
CA SER A 42 -4.27 -4.28 -0.67
C SER A 42 -3.81 -4.00 0.76
N ILE A 43 -4.46 -3.03 1.45
CA ILE A 43 -4.25 -2.83 2.90
C ILE A 43 -4.63 -4.10 3.68
N LEU A 44 -5.81 -4.68 3.41
CA LEU A 44 -6.26 -5.91 4.09
C LEU A 44 -5.36 -7.11 3.78
N SER A 45 -4.94 -7.26 2.54
CA SER A 45 -4.01 -8.31 2.10
C SER A 45 -2.71 -8.23 2.87
N ASN A 46 -2.11 -7.05 2.97
CA ASN A 46 -0.86 -6.86 3.72
C ASN A 46 -1.01 -7.15 5.23
N LEU A 47 -2.09 -6.65 5.85
CA LEU A 47 -2.28 -6.77 7.30
C LEU A 47 -2.78 -8.14 7.76
N LEU A 48 -3.60 -8.82 6.95
CA LEU A 48 -4.21 -10.09 7.34
C LEU A 48 -3.54 -11.25 6.61
N LEU A 49 -3.48 -11.21 5.28
CA LEU A 49 -2.98 -12.32 4.50
C LEU A 49 -1.46 -12.43 4.59
N VAL A 50 -0.72 -11.39 4.19
CA VAL A 50 0.74 -11.39 4.17
C VAL A 50 1.30 -11.54 5.57
N LEU A 51 0.92 -10.64 6.48
CA LEU A 51 1.37 -10.69 7.86
C LEU A 51 0.93 -11.99 8.56
N GLY A 52 -0.35 -12.36 8.46
CA GLY A 52 -0.89 -13.55 9.14
C GLY A 52 -0.25 -14.85 8.67
N THR A 53 -0.12 -15.06 7.35
CA THR A 53 0.55 -16.25 6.82
C THR A 53 2.04 -16.26 7.14
N SER A 54 2.72 -15.11 7.12
CA SER A 54 4.14 -15.03 7.48
C SER A 54 4.36 -15.36 8.96
N LEU A 55 3.53 -14.83 9.87
CA LEU A 55 3.61 -15.16 11.30
C LEU A 55 3.27 -16.64 11.54
N PHE A 56 2.26 -17.17 10.87
CA PHE A 56 1.86 -18.58 10.98
C PHE A 56 2.97 -19.52 10.50
N CYS A 57 3.43 -19.35 9.25
CA CYS A 57 4.48 -20.17 8.67
C CYS A 57 5.83 -19.99 9.38
N GLY A 58 6.19 -18.76 9.71
CA GLY A 58 7.42 -18.43 10.44
C GLY A 58 7.43 -19.02 11.85
N GLY A 59 6.28 -18.99 12.55
CA GLY A 59 6.10 -19.57 13.88
C GLY A 59 6.19 -21.10 13.87
N ILE A 60 5.60 -21.77 12.86
CA ILE A 60 5.74 -23.22 12.69
C ILE A 60 7.20 -23.61 12.39
N ALA A 61 7.85 -22.87 11.49
CA ALA A 61 9.22 -23.18 11.08
C ALA A 61 10.27 -22.93 12.17
N ASN A 62 10.00 -21.98 13.07
CA ASN A 62 10.90 -21.59 14.14
C ASN A 62 10.34 -21.98 15.52
N LEU A 63 9.58 -23.08 15.59
CA LEU A 63 8.98 -23.57 16.82
C LEU A 63 10.07 -23.79 17.88
N GLY A 64 9.95 -23.08 19.01
CA GLY A 64 10.93 -23.13 20.11
C GLY A 64 12.08 -22.11 20.02
N ARG A 65 12.08 -21.20 19.02
CA ARG A 65 12.99 -20.05 18.96
C ARG A 65 12.22 -18.75 19.22
N GLU A 66 12.82 -17.84 19.97
CA GLU A 66 12.29 -16.49 20.10
C GLU A 66 12.45 -15.72 18.78
N GLN A 67 11.35 -15.17 18.27
CA GLN A 67 11.35 -14.30 17.11
C GLN A 67 11.46 -12.86 17.57
N LYS A 68 12.63 -12.24 17.35
CA LYS A 68 12.87 -10.84 17.72
C LYS A 68 12.39 -9.90 16.62
N TYR A 69 11.86 -8.75 17.02
CA TYR A 69 11.49 -7.68 16.11
C TYR A 69 11.70 -6.30 16.75
N ASP A 70 11.88 -5.29 15.91
CA ASP A 70 11.92 -3.89 16.37
C ASP A 70 10.50 -3.42 16.73
N ARG A 71 10.22 -3.39 18.03
CA ARG A 71 8.95 -2.87 18.57
C ARG A 71 8.68 -1.43 18.15
N ARG A 72 9.71 -0.58 18.12
CA ARG A 72 9.54 0.83 17.78
C ARG A 72 9.07 1.01 16.34
N GLN A 73 9.60 0.22 15.41
CA GLN A 73 9.17 0.25 14.01
C GLN A 73 7.72 -0.23 13.86
N ALA A 74 7.37 -1.33 14.54
CA ALA A 74 6.00 -1.84 14.55
C ALA A 74 5.01 -0.82 15.16
N ASP A 75 5.37 -0.16 16.26
CA ASP A 75 4.54 0.83 16.94
C ASP A 75 4.30 2.07 16.08
N VAL A 76 5.33 2.58 15.41
CA VAL A 76 5.20 3.74 14.50
C VAL A 76 4.28 3.42 13.34
N ASN A 77 4.47 2.28 12.66
CA ASN A 77 3.61 1.88 11.54
C ASN A 77 2.16 1.62 12.00
N SER A 78 1.97 0.98 13.15
CA SER A 78 0.64 0.75 13.73
C SER A 78 -0.07 2.05 14.07
N SER A 79 0.67 3.03 14.61
CA SER A 79 0.13 4.36 14.93
C SER A 79 -0.23 5.16 13.66
N LEU A 80 0.55 5.05 12.59
CA LEU A 80 0.21 5.66 11.30
C LEU A 80 -0.99 4.99 10.64
N LEU A 81 -1.12 3.66 10.72
CA LEU A 81 -2.30 2.94 10.26
C LEU A 81 -3.55 3.34 11.05
N LEU A 82 -3.42 3.53 12.37
CA LEU A 82 -4.51 4.04 13.20
C LEU A 82 -4.89 5.47 12.80
N LEU A 83 -3.91 6.34 12.55
CA LEU A 83 -4.16 7.69 12.03
C LEU A 83 -4.90 7.64 10.69
N ALA A 84 -4.46 6.81 9.74
CA ALA A 84 -5.12 6.62 8.46
C ALA A 84 -6.59 6.17 8.64
N LEU A 85 -6.82 5.20 9.53
CA LEU A 85 -8.15 4.71 9.85
C LEU A 85 -9.05 5.83 10.38
N LEU A 86 -8.58 6.63 11.35
CA LEU A 86 -9.33 7.75 11.90
C LEU A 86 -9.63 8.82 10.84
N CYS A 87 -8.65 9.13 10.00
CA CYS A 87 -8.77 10.06 8.88
C CYS A 87 -9.80 9.59 7.83
N HIS A 88 -9.90 8.28 7.55
CA HIS A 88 -10.89 7.72 6.64
C HIS A 88 -12.28 7.54 7.27
N LEU A 89 -12.35 7.28 8.58
CA LEU A 89 -13.61 7.14 9.30
C LEU A 89 -14.40 8.45 9.32
N LEU A 90 -13.72 9.60 9.41
CA LEU A 90 -14.37 10.90 9.50
C LEU A 90 -15.28 11.21 8.27
N PRO A 91 -14.81 11.14 7.00
CA PRO A 91 -15.68 11.26 5.83
C PRO A 91 -16.72 10.15 5.71
N MET A 92 -16.37 8.92 6.08
CA MET A 92 -17.30 7.79 6.02
C MET A 92 -18.51 7.99 6.94
N LEU A 93 -18.25 8.33 8.21
CA LEU A 93 -19.29 8.56 9.22
C LEU A 93 -20.10 9.81 8.91
N PHE A 94 -19.47 10.88 8.41
CA PHE A 94 -20.19 12.08 7.98
C PHE A 94 -21.19 11.75 6.87
N ARG A 95 -20.79 10.95 5.87
CA ARG A 95 -21.69 10.50 4.82
C ARG A 95 -22.78 9.56 5.36
N TYR A 96 -22.47 8.66 6.27
CA TYR A 96 -23.44 7.72 6.84
C TYR A 96 -24.48 8.42 7.72
N ALA A 97 -24.05 9.33 8.60
CA ALA A 97 -24.93 10.12 9.44
C ALA A 97 -25.72 11.16 8.63
N GLY A 98 -25.09 11.76 7.63
CA GLY A 98 -25.71 12.71 6.70
C GLY A 98 -26.67 12.07 5.70
N ALA A 99 -26.54 10.77 5.39
CA ALA A 99 -27.42 10.05 4.46
C ALA A 99 -28.90 10.00 4.91
N SER A 100 -29.18 10.27 6.19
CA SER A 100 -30.56 10.43 6.68
C SER A 100 -31.20 11.76 6.26
N ALA A 101 -30.43 12.71 5.72
CA ALA A 101 -30.86 13.99 5.16
C ALA A 101 -30.36 14.05 3.70
N ALA A 102 -31.22 13.70 2.75
CA ALA A 102 -30.89 13.55 1.32
C ALA A 102 -30.61 14.88 0.59
N ASP A 103 -29.63 15.66 1.05
CA ASP A 103 -29.24 16.93 0.44
C ASP A 103 -27.91 16.81 -0.33
N LEU A 104 -27.89 17.35 -1.55
CA LEU A 104 -26.71 17.48 -2.42
C LEU A 104 -25.53 18.17 -1.71
N SER A 105 -25.81 19.05 -0.74
CA SER A 105 -24.82 19.73 0.09
C SER A 105 -23.98 18.79 0.96
N THR A 106 -24.52 17.62 1.33
CA THR A 106 -23.82 16.61 2.13
C THR A 106 -22.74 15.89 1.32
N VAL A 107 -22.97 15.69 0.02
CA VAL A 107 -22.02 15.03 -0.90
C VAL A 107 -20.80 15.93 -1.12
N ASP A 108 -21.01 17.20 -1.46
CA ASP A 108 -19.91 18.16 -1.64
C ASP A 108 -19.10 18.36 -0.36
N SER A 109 -19.78 18.46 0.80
CA SER A 109 -19.13 18.58 2.10
C SER A 109 -18.29 17.34 2.44
N SER A 110 -18.77 16.13 2.08
CA SER A 110 -18.03 14.88 2.29
C SER A 110 -16.78 14.78 1.42
N LEU A 111 -16.82 15.32 0.20
CA LEU A 111 -15.67 15.38 -0.70
C LEU A 111 -14.61 16.34 -0.16
N HIS A 112 -15.01 17.54 0.29
CA HIS A 112 -14.11 18.50 0.91
C HIS A 112 -13.44 17.91 2.17
N LEU A 113 -14.20 17.18 2.98
CA LEU A 113 -13.67 16.50 4.17
C LEU A 113 -12.69 15.40 3.81
N SER A 114 -12.97 14.62 2.74
CA SER A 114 -12.08 13.59 2.22
C SER A 114 -10.76 14.18 1.70
N ARG A 115 -10.83 15.31 0.98
CA ARG A 115 -9.66 16.04 0.47
C ARG A 115 -8.84 16.65 1.60
N ALA A 116 -9.47 17.27 2.60
CA ALA A 116 -8.78 17.80 3.77
C ALA A 116 -8.07 16.69 4.56
N SER A 117 -8.75 15.57 4.79
CA SER A 117 -8.18 14.38 5.42
C SER A 117 -6.99 13.83 4.63
N SER A 118 -7.09 13.81 3.30
CA SER A 118 -6.01 13.37 2.39
C SER A 118 -4.77 14.24 2.51
N ILE A 119 -4.92 15.56 2.56
CA ILE A 119 -3.80 16.49 2.74
C ILE A 119 -3.10 16.24 4.09
N VAL A 120 -3.85 16.04 5.17
CA VAL A 120 -3.29 15.75 6.50
C VAL A 120 -2.50 14.44 6.48
N MET A 121 -3.04 13.37 5.89
CA MET A 121 -2.35 12.08 5.76
C MET A 121 -1.07 12.19 4.94
N LEU A 122 -1.09 12.91 3.81
CA LEU A 122 0.09 13.11 2.97
C LEU A 122 1.19 13.89 3.71
N ILE A 123 0.84 14.95 4.44
CA ILE A 123 1.80 15.72 5.26
C ILE A 123 2.40 14.81 6.36
N ALA A 124 1.57 14.04 7.06
CA ALA A 124 2.02 13.11 8.07
C ALA A 124 2.93 12.02 7.50
N TYR A 125 2.63 11.50 6.30
CA TYR A 125 3.47 10.52 5.61
C TYR A 125 4.82 11.10 5.19
N VAL A 126 4.85 12.32 4.65
CA VAL A 126 6.11 13.01 4.31
C VAL A 126 6.95 13.25 5.57
N ALA A 127 6.33 13.68 6.67
CA ALA A 127 7.02 13.84 7.96
C ALA A 127 7.60 12.50 8.46
N TYR A 128 6.84 11.41 8.32
CA TYR A 128 7.31 10.06 8.61
C TYR A 128 8.53 9.66 7.77
N LEU A 129 8.49 9.86 6.45
CA LEU A 129 9.63 9.56 5.57
C LEU A 129 10.89 10.35 5.96
N VAL A 130 10.73 11.64 6.29
CA VAL A 130 11.85 12.48 6.76
C VAL A 130 12.43 11.95 8.08
N PHE A 131 11.59 11.49 9.01
CA PHE A 131 12.03 10.95 10.29
C PHE A 131 12.68 9.57 10.18
N GLN A 132 12.11 8.68 9.36
CA GLN A 132 12.65 7.35 9.10
C GLN A 132 14.06 7.44 8.51
N TYR A 133 14.24 8.33 7.53
CA TYR A 133 15.54 8.54 6.89
C TYR A 133 16.62 9.03 7.86
N ARG A 134 16.31 10.00 8.75
CA ARG A 134 17.29 10.50 9.72
C ARG A 134 17.83 9.41 10.65
N LYS A 135 17.11 8.30 10.82
CA LYS A 135 17.50 7.17 11.67
C LYS A 135 18.34 6.12 10.92
N GLU A 136 18.18 6.01 9.60
CA GLU A 136 18.96 5.10 8.74
C GLU A 136 20.39 5.61 8.49
N ASP A 137 20.59 6.93 8.44
CA ASP A 137 21.92 7.56 8.34
C ASP A 137 22.83 7.21 9.55
N ASP A 138 22.24 7.01 10.74
CA ASP A 138 22.98 6.65 11.97
C ASP A 138 23.35 5.15 12.05
N ASN A 139 22.73 4.28 11.24
CA ASN A 139 22.89 2.81 11.31
C ASN A 139 23.48 2.18 10.04
N ALA A 140 24.07 2.97 9.16
CA ALA A 140 24.61 2.49 7.88
C ALA A 140 25.87 1.61 8.07
N VAL A 141 25.67 0.34 8.44
CA VAL A 141 26.65 -0.72 8.18
C VAL A 141 26.50 -1.11 6.72
N SER A 142 27.53 -0.79 5.93
CA SER A 142 27.61 -1.19 4.51
C SER A 142 27.76 -2.71 4.43
N GLU A 143 26.65 -3.44 4.36
CA GLU A 143 26.68 -4.80 3.81
C GLU A 143 26.81 -4.68 2.28
N GLY A 144 27.91 -5.24 1.76
CA GLY A 144 28.23 -5.26 0.33
C GLY A 144 27.22 -6.08 -0.46
N ALA A 145 26.08 -5.48 -0.79
CA ALA A 145 25.17 -5.98 -1.80
C ALA A 145 25.76 -5.68 -3.19
N ALA A 146 25.67 -6.64 -4.11
CA ALA A 146 26.07 -6.44 -5.50
C ALA A 146 25.28 -5.26 -6.09
N VAL A 147 25.95 -4.12 -6.23
CA VAL A 147 25.34 -2.90 -6.76
C VAL A 147 25.16 -3.11 -8.26
N THR A 148 23.92 -3.34 -8.70
CA THR A 148 23.58 -3.23 -10.11
C THR A 148 23.96 -1.83 -10.58
N GLY A 149 24.72 -1.74 -11.67
CA GLY A 149 25.15 -0.44 -12.19
C GLY A 149 23.93 0.46 -12.41
N PHE A 150 24.02 1.73 -12.03
CA PHE A 150 22.90 2.69 -12.02
C PHE A 150 22.05 2.63 -13.30
N TRP A 151 22.71 2.66 -14.46
CA TRP A 151 22.07 2.56 -15.77
C TRP A 151 21.32 1.24 -16.01
N SER A 152 21.88 0.12 -15.54
CA SER A 152 21.23 -1.19 -15.64
C SER A 152 20.02 -1.30 -14.71
N GLY A 153 20.09 -0.71 -13.51
CA GLY A 153 18.96 -0.63 -12.59
C GLY A 153 17.85 0.25 -13.13
N PHE A 154 18.20 1.44 -13.63
CA PHE A 154 17.27 2.38 -14.22
C PHE A 154 16.55 1.80 -15.45
N ALA A 155 17.28 1.14 -16.36
CA ALA A 155 16.69 0.50 -17.52
C ALA A 155 15.71 -0.63 -17.13
N ARG A 156 16.05 -1.45 -16.13
CA ARG A 156 15.15 -2.50 -15.61
C ARG A 156 13.91 -1.91 -14.95
N LEU A 157 14.07 -0.82 -14.19
CA LEU A 157 12.95 -0.15 -13.55
C LEU A 157 11.94 0.34 -14.59
N ILE A 158 12.40 1.10 -15.59
CA ILE A 158 11.53 1.57 -16.68
C ILE A 158 10.89 0.40 -17.40
N GLY A 159 11.67 -0.62 -17.78
CA GLY A 159 11.15 -1.78 -18.49
C GLY A 159 10.03 -2.48 -17.73
N MET A 160 10.21 -2.74 -16.43
CA MET A 160 9.18 -3.35 -15.60
C MET A 160 7.96 -2.44 -15.40
N THR A 161 8.17 -1.13 -15.19
CA THR A 161 7.08 -0.17 -15.07
C THR A 161 6.20 -0.13 -16.32
N VAL A 162 6.81 -0.16 -17.52
CA VAL A 162 6.06 -0.20 -18.79
C VAL A 162 5.26 -1.50 -18.91
N VAL A 163 5.86 -2.65 -18.58
CA VAL A 163 5.17 -3.94 -18.62
C VAL A 163 4.00 -3.97 -17.65
N ILE A 164 4.21 -3.53 -16.40
CA ILE A 164 3.14 -3.43 -15.39
C ILE A 164 2.03 -2.51 -15.91
N ALA A 165 2.36 -1.35 -16.47
CA ALA A 165 1.37 -0.42 -17.02
C ALA A 165 0.48 -1.05 -18.10
N LEU A 166 1.08 -1.76 -19.07
CA LEU A 166 0.32 -2.44 -20.13
C LEU A 166 -0.61 -3.53 -19.56
N LEU A 167 -0.12 -4.31 -18.60
CA LEU A 167 -0.92 -5.36 -17.97
C LEU A 167 -2.03 -4.78 -17.08
N SER A 168 -1.73 -3.73 -16.32
CA SER A 168 -2.69 -3.04 -15.46
C SER A 168 -3.82 -2.41 -16.27
N GLU A 169 -3.53 -1.79 -17.40
CA GLU A 169 -4.56 -1.27 -18.30
C GLU A 169 -5.51 -2.38 -18.77
N TYR A 170 -4.96 -3.52 -19.20
CA TYR A 170 -5.75 -4.68 -19.61
C TYR A 170 -6.60 -5.24 -18.45
N VAL A 171 -6.05 -5.33 -17.23
CA VAL A 171 -6.78 -5.78 -16.04
C VAL A 171 -7.96 -4.84 -15.75
N VAL A 172 -7.76 -3.52 -15.80
CA VAL A 172 -8.82 -2.54 -15.53
C VAL A 172 -9.92 -2.59 -16.60
N GLN A 173 -9.56 -2.79 -17.86
CA GLN A 173 -10.54 -2.92 -18.95
C GLN A 173 -11.38 -4.20 -18.79
N THR A 174 -10.74 -5.33 -18.48
CA THR A 174 -11.40 -6.65 -18.47
C THR A 174 -12.10 -7.01 -17.16
N ILE A 175 -11.94 -6.24 -16.08
CA ILE A 175 -12.49 -6.59 -14.76
C ILE A 175 -14.01 -6.68 -14.72
N GLU A 176 -14.71 -5.85 -15.51
CA GLU A 176 -16.18 -5.86 -15.60
C GLU A 176 -16.66 -7.06 -16.42
N ASP A 177 -16.04 -7.32 -17.57
CA ASP A 177 -16.33 -8.51 -18.39
C ASP A 177 -16.07 -9.81 -17.60
N ALA A 178 -15.02 -9.83 -16.77
CA ALA A 178 -14.71 -10.94 -15.89
C ALA A 178 -15.75 -11.11 -14.78
N SER A 179 -16.26 -10.01 -14.21
CA SER A 179 -17.36 -10.01 -13.24
C SER A 179 -18.59 -10.67 -13.81
N ASP A 180 -19.01 -10.28 -15.02
CA ASP A 180 -20.19 -10.82 -15.69
C ASP A 180 -20.02 -12.30 -16.08
N SER A 181 -18.83 -12.66 -16.58
CA SER A 181 -18.54 -14.03 -17.03
C SER A 181 -18.40 -15.01 -15.86
N TRP A 182 -17.80 -14.60 -14.74
CA TRP A 182 -17.57 -15.46 -13.57
C TRP A 182 -18.72 -15.40 -12.56
N GLY A 183 -19.67 -14.47 -12.72
CA GLY A 183 -20.77 -14.26 -11.77
C GLY A 183 -20.29 -13.74 -10.40
N LEU A 184 -19.14 -13.06 -10.36
CA LEU A 184 -18.54 -12.51 -9.15
C LEU A 184 -18.61 -10.98 -9.21
N SER A 185 -18.88 -10.31 -8.08
CA SER A 185 -18.95 -8.85 -8.10
C SER A 185 -17.59 -8.20 -8.38
N VAL A 186 -17.60 -7.07 -9.09
CA VAL A 186 -16.41 -6.22 -9.30
C VAL A 186 -15.74 -5.88 -7.97
N SER A 187 -16.51 -5.65 -6.91
CA SER A 187 -16.00 -5.42 -5.56
C SER A 187 -15.21 -6.62 -5.03
N PHE A 188 -15.70 -7.85 -5.22
CA PHE A 188 -15.01 -9.07 -4.77
C PHE A 188 -13.70 -9.28 -5.55
N LEU A 189 -13.74 -9.14 -6.88
CA LEU A 189 -12.54 -9.23 -7.71
C LEU A 189 -11.50 -8.16 -7.31
N SER A 190 -11.96 -6.95 -7.06
CA SER A 190 -11.09 -5.84 -6.69
C SER A 190 -10.52 -5.96 -5.28
N ILE A 191 -11.30 -6.42 -4.29
CA ILE A 191 -10.86 -6.47 -2.89
C ILE A 191 -10.05 -7.73 -2.56
N ILE A 192 -10.29 -8.85 -3.25
CA ILE A 192 -9.62 -10.14 -2.98
C ILE A 192 -8.61 -10.46 -4.07
N LEU A 193 -9.04 -10.56 -5.32
CA LEU A 193 -8.23 -11.14 -6.40
C LEU A 193 -7.07 -10.21 -6.79
N LEU A 194 -7.36 -8.92 -7.04
CA LEU A 194 -6.36 -7.94 -7.45
C LEU A 194 -5.19 -7.83 -6.44
N PRO A 195 -5.45 -7.64 -5.13
CA PRO A 195 -4.40 -7.56 -4.11
C PRO A 195 -3.54 -8.81 -3.97
N ILE A 196 -4.11 -9.99 -4.14
CA ILE A 196 -3.35 -11.25 -4.07
C ILE A 196 -2.31 -11.27 -5.20
N VAL A 197 -2.70 -10.87 -6.40
CA VAL A 197 -1.81 -10.86 -7.57
C VAL A 197 -0.81 -9.69 -7.48
N GLY A 198 -1.29 -8.49 -7.15
CA GLY A 198 -0.47 -7.27 -7.06
C GLY A 198 0.64 -7.38 -6.01
N ASN A 199 0.31 -7.95 -4.85
CA ASN A 199 1.25 -8.08 -3.73
C ASN A 199 1.94 -9.46 -3.69
N ALA A 200 1.76 -10.33 -4.68
CA ALA A 200 2.25 -11.72 -4.63
C ALA A 200 3.76 -11.84 -4.37
N ALA A 201 4.54 -10.97 -5.02
CA ALA A 201 6.00 -10.95 -4.87
C ALA A 201 6.41 -10.51 -3.45
N GLU A 202 5.77 -9.46 -2.93
CA GLU A 202 5.99 -9.00 -1.55
C GLU A 202 5.56 -10.06 -0.53
N HIS A 203 4.45 -10.72 -0.79
CA HIS A 203 3.91 -11.79 0.04
C HIS A 203 4.88 -12.97 0.14
N ALA A 204 5.37 -13.46 -1.01
CA ALA A 204 6.36 -14.52 -1.05
C ALA A 204 7.65 -14.12 -0.30
N GLY A 205 8.13 -12.89 -0.52
CA GLY A 205 9.29 -12.34 0.18
C GLY A 205 9.11 -12.32 1.70
N ALA A 206 8.00 -11.79 2.18
CA ALA A 206 7.67 -11.69 3.60
C ALA A 206 7.62 -13.07 4.29
N ILE A 207 7.02 -14.06 3.63
CA ILE A 207 6.98 -15.44 4.12
C ILE A 207 8.41 -16.02 4.18
N ILE A 208 9.21 -15.86 3.13
CA ILE A 208 10.60 -16.36 3.09
C ILE A 208 11.44 -15.77 4.22
N PHE A 209 11.29 -14.47 4.51
CA PHE A 209 12.00 -13.83 5.62
C PHE A 209 11.51 -14.33 6.98
N ALA A 210 10.22 -14.61 7.13
CA ALA A 210 9.66 -15.18 8.35
C ALA A 210 10.19 -16.60 8.60
N PHE A 211 10.30 -17.43 7.56
CA PHE A 211 10.97 -18.74 7.65
C PHE A 211 12.42 -18.63 8.11
N LYS A 212 13.13 -17.59 7.65
CA LYS A 212 14.53 -17.29 8.04
C LYS A 212 14.67 -16.63 9.41
N ASN A 213 13.59 -16.54 10.19
CA ASN A 213 13.54 -15.89 11.49
C ASN A 213 13.93 -14.39 11.47
N LYS A 214 13.68 -13.71 10.34
CA LYS A 214 13.87 -12.26 10.18
C LYS A 214 12.52 -11.54 10.26
N LEU A 215 11.91 -11.61 11.44
CA LEU A 215 10.54 -11.13 11.66
C LEU A 215 10.44 -9.61 11.57
N ASP A 216 11.49 -8.88 11.93
CA ASP A 216 11.66 -7.45 11.70
C ASP A 216 11.48 -7.06 10.22
N ILE A 217 12.12 -7.78 9.30
CA ILE A 217 11.98 -7.55 7.85
C ILE A 217 10.55 -7.87 7.39
N THR A 218 9.98 -9.00 7.84
CA THR A 218 8.60 -9.38 7.52
C THR A 218 7.60 -8.32 7.97
N LEU A 219 7.72 -7.81 9.19
CA LEU A 219 6.88 -6.72 9.70
C LEU A 219 7.10 -5.43 8.92
N GLY A 220 8.35 -5.12 8.57
CA GLY A 220 8.70 -3.96 7.76
C GLY A 220 8.02 -3.98 6.39
N VAL A 221 8.04 -5.13 5.70
CA VAL A 221 7.37 -5.31 4.40
C VAL A 221 5.86 -5.16 4.55
N ALA A 222 5.22 -5.97 5.42
CA ALA A 222 3.77 -6.00 5.53
C ALA A 222 3.18 -4.69 6.09
N LEU A 223 3.69 -4.20 7.22
CA LEU A 223 3.19 -2.98 7.84
C LEU A 223 3.59 -1.74 7.04
N GLY A 224 4.82 -1.69 6.52
CA GLY A 224 5.28 -0.56 5.71
C GLY A 224 4.48 -0.38 4.44
N SER A 225 4.24 -1.48 3.70
CA SER A 225 3.42 -1.47 2.49
C SER A 225 1.98 -1.05 2.80
N ALA A 226 1.34 -1.61 3.84
CA ALA A 226 0.02 -1.18 4.28
C ALA A 226 -0.04 0.30 4.71
N THR A 227 0.93 0.78 5.50
CA THR A 227 1.01 2.19 5.92
C THR A 227 1.13 3.10 4.71
N GLN A 228 1.96 2.74 3.75
CA GLN A 228 2.12 3.54 2.54
C GLN A 228 0.84 3.59 1.71
N ILE A 229 0.18 2.45 1.48
CA ILE A 229 -1.07 2.46 0.71
C ILE A 229 -2.11 3.33 1.42
N ALA A 230 -2.23 3.20 2.74
CA ALA A 230 -3.21 3.93 3.54
C ALA A 230 -2.92 5.43 3.66
N MET A 231 -1.67 5.83 3.85
CA MET A 231 -1.27 7.23 4.14
C MET A 231 -0.79 8.01 2.91
N PHE A 232 -0.47 7.31 1.81
CA PHE A 232 0.02 7.93 0.58
C PHE A 232 -0.83 7.60 -0.64
N VAL A 233 -0.99 6.33 -1.00
CA VAL A 233 -1.65 5.96 -2.27
C VAL A 233 -3.13 6.32 -2.27
N VAL A 234 -3.87 5.96 -1.21
CA VAL A 234 -5.30 6.31 -1.09
C VAL A 234 -5.49 7.84 -1.07
N PRO A 235 -4.80 8.62 -0.22
CA PRO A 235 -4.90 10.08 -0.22
C PRO A 235 -4.54 10.73 -1.55
N LEU A 236 -3.49 10.22 -2.22
CA LEU A 236 -3.08 10.70 -3.53
C LEU A 236 -4.19 10.49 -4.58
N CYS A 237 -4.82 9.33 -4.58
CA CYS A 237 -5.96 9.05 -5.47
C CYS A 237 -7.14 9.99 -5.22
N VAL A 238 -7.42 10.33 -3.96
CA VAL A 238 -8.49 11.28 -3.59
C VAL A 238 -8.17 12.71 -4.03
N VAL A 239 -6.89 13.10 -4.04
CA VAL A 239 -6.46 14.43 -4.52
C VAL A 239 -6.48 14.52 -6.05
N ILE A 240 -6.18 13.42 -6.74
CA ILE A 240 -6.18 13.35 -8.21
C ILE A 240 -7.61 13.30 -8.78
N ALA A 241 -8.55 12.68 -8.06
CA ALA A 241 -9.96 12.57 -8.44
C ALA A 241 -10.77 13.86 -8.26
#